data_AF-A0A428FM53-F1
#
_entry.id   AF-A0A428FM53-F1
#
_cell.length_a   1.000
_cell.length_b   1.000
_cell.length_c   1.000
_cell.angle_alpha   90.00
_cell.angle_beta   90.00
_cell.angle_gamma   90.00
#
_symmetry.space_group_name_H-M   'P 1'
#
loop_
_entity.id
_entity.type
_entity.pdbx_description
1 polymer ?
#
loop_
_entity_poly.entity_id
_entity_poly.type
_entity_poly.pdbx_seq_one_letter_code
_entity_poly.pdbx_strand_id
1 'polypeptide(L)'
;MSDYISLPIRKYSLGMKQRLVIAMYFLSQAKCWLMDEITNGLDEYYRQKFFDRLAQIDRKEQLVLLSSHYKEELMEICDSIVTIHQGKIEEVPL
;
A
#
# COMPACT_ATOMS: atom_id res chain seq x y z
N MET A 1 -23.14 -4.28 -2.37
CA MET A 1 -22.03 -3.32 -2.16
C MET A 1 -22.55 -1.90 -1.87
N SER A 2 -23.80 -1.57 -2.25
CA SER A 2 -24.50 -0.30 -1.94
C SER A 2 -24.66 -0.01 -0.44
N ASP A 3 -24.84 -1.05 0.37
CA ASP A 3 -25.38 -0.89 1.73
C ASP A 3 -24.37 -0.33 2.73
N TYR A 4 -23.08 -0.36 2.38
CA TYR A 4 -22.01 0.12 3.25
C TYR A 4 -21.58 1.55 2.94
N ILE A 5 -21.80 2.05 1.72
CA ILE A 5 -21.29 3.36 1.26
C ILE A 5 -21.88 4.52 2.08
N SER A 6 -23.12 4.36 2.55
CA SER A 6 -23.84 5.34 3.36
C SER A 6 -23.59 5.19 4.87
N LEU A 7 -22.87 4.15 5.31
CA LEU A 7 -22.58 3.94 6.72
C LEU A 7 -21.41 4.83 7.17
N PRO A 8 -21.45 5.36 8.40
CA PRO A 8 -20.31 6.04 8.99
C PRO A 8 -19.07 5.14 9.03
N ILE A 9 -17.90 5.67 8.65
CA ILE A 9 -16.62 4.91 8.59
C ILE A 9 -16.30 4.19 9.91
N ARG A 10 -16.73 4.72 11.07
CA ARG A 10 -16.56 4.04 12.37
C ARG A 10 -17.19 2.64 12.43
N LYS A 11 -18.20 2.36 11.59
CA LYS A 11 -18.89 1.06 11.49
C LYS A 11 -18.23 0.09 10.52
N TYR A 12 -17.20 0.52 9.78
CA TYR A 12 -16.49 -0.35 8.86
C TYR A 12 -15.62 -1.36 9.63
N SER A 13 -15.49 -2.57 9.10
CA SER A 13 -14.45 -3.51 9.55
C SER A 13 -13.07 -2.91 9.29
N LEU A 14 -12.02 -3.47 9.90
CA LEU A 14 -10.65 -3.03 9.66
C LEU A 14 -10.29 -3.10 8.17
N GLY A 15 -10.54 -4.23 7.51
CA GLY A 15 -10.27 -4.38 6.08
C GLY A 15 -11.07 -3.41 5.20
N MET A 16 -12.31 -3.06 5.58
CA MET A 16 -13.07 -2.03 4.86
C MET A 16 -12.46 -0.63 5.01
N LYS A 17 -12.00 -0.27 6.22
CA LYS A 17 -11.27 1.00 6.45
C LYS A 17 -9.99 1.01 5.63
N GLN A 18 -9.26 -0.10 5.60
CA GLN A 18 -8.01 -0.20 4.86
C GLN A 18 -8.21 -0.04 3.35
N ARG A 19 -9.23 -0.71 2.80
CA ARG A 19 -9.60 -0.57 1.39
C ARG A 19 -10.03 0.86 1.03
N LEU A 20 -10.71 1.55 1.95
CA LEU A 20 -11.06 2.96 1.76
C LEU A 20 -9.81 3.84 1.69
N VAL A 21 -8.88 3.68 2.63
CA VAL A 21 -7.61 4.43 2.65
C VAL A 21 -6.80 4.16 1.37
N ILE A 22 -6.68 2.91 0.94
CA ILE A 22 -6.02 2.54 -0.32
C ILE A 22 -6.69 3.22 -1.51
N ALA A 23 -8.03 3.19 -1.58
CA ALA A 23 -8.77 3.87 -2.63
C ALA A 23 -8.51 5.39 -2.63
N MET A 24 -8.40 6.01 -1.44
CA MET A 24 -8.06 7.42 -1.32
C MET A 24 -6.66 7.74 -1.85
N TYR A 25 -5.65 6.88 -1.65
CA TYR A 25 -4.33 7.07 -2.26
C TYR A 25 -4.42 7.08 -3.79
N PHE A 26 -5.05 6.06 -4.38
CA PHE A 26 -5.18 5.94 -5.83
C PHE A 26 -6.03 7.05 -6.48
N LEU A 27 -6.97 7.63 -5.74
CA LEU A 27 -7.76 8.77 -6.21
C LEU A 27 -7.09 10.12 -5.95
N SER A 28 -6.05 10.14 -5.10
CA SER A 28 -5.32 11.36 -4.82
C SER A 28 -4.49 11.77 -6.04
N GLN A 29 -4.31 13.07 -6.21
CA GLN A 29 -3.36 13.64 -7.18
C GLN A 29 -2.01 13.95 -6.52
N ALA A 30 -1.75 13.39 -5.34
CA ALA A 30 -0.54 13.66 -4.59
C ALA A 30 0.64 12.96 -5.27
N LYS A 31 1.69 13.70 -5.64
CA LYS A 31 2.87 13.14 -6.31
C LYS A 31 3.78 12.28 -5.42
N CYS A 32 3.51 12.24 -4.11
CA CYS A 32 4.27 11.44 -3.15
C CYS A 32 3.30 10.71 -2.22
N TRP A 33 3.40 9.39 -2.17
CA TRP A 33 2.61 8.53 -1.29
C TRP A 33 3.51 7.88 -0.24
N LEU A 34 3.09 7.95 1.02
CA LEU A 34 3.76 7.33 2.16
C LEU A 34 2.81 6.33 2.78
N MET A 35 3.13 5.04 2.67
CA MET A 35 2.23 3.96 3.05
C MET A 35 2.90 3.08 4.10
N ASP A 36 2.47 3.23 5.35
CA ASP A 36 2.99 2.43 6.47
C ASP A 36 2.09 1.20 6.72
N GLU A 37 2.61 -0.01 6.45
CA GLU A 37 1.94 -1.30 6.62
C GLU A 37 0.49 -1.31 6.10
N ILE A 38 0.27 -0.65 4.94
CA ILE A 38 -1.07 -0.34 4.44
C ILE A 38 -1.86 -1.58 3.99
N THR A 39 -1.23 -2.74 3.90
CA THR A 39 -1.90 -3.99 3.55
C THR A 39 -2.41 -4.74 4.78
N ASN A 40 -2.12 -4.26 6.00
CA ASN A 40 -2.53 -4.90 7.23
C ASN A 40 -4.06 -4.95 7.36
N GLY A 41 -4.60 -6.13 7.68
CA GLY A 41 -6.04 -6.38 7.76
C GLY A 41 -6.75 -6.60 6.42
N LEU A 42 -6.01 -6.66 5.31
CA LEU A 42 -6.53 -7.20 4.05
C LEU A 42 -6.40 -8.73 4.01
N ASP A 43 -7.36 -9.39 3.35
CA ASP A 43 -7.16 -10.77 2.92
C ASP A 43 -6.16 -10.83 1.75
N GLU A 44 -5.69 -12.04 1.46
CA GLU A 44 -4.71 -12.31 0.40
C GLU A 44 -5.15 -11.79 -0.97
N TYR A 45 -6.43 -11.95 -1.31
CA TYR A 45 -6.97 -11.50 -2.59
C TYR A 45 -6.87 -9.97 -2.74
N TYR A 46 -7.29 -9.20 -1.73
CA TYR A 46 -7.20 -7.74 -1.81
C TYR A 46 -5.76 -7.23 -1.69
N ARG A 47 -4.87 -7.94 -0.98
CA ARG A 47 -3.45 -7.62 -0.92
C ARG A 47 -2.79 -7.76 -2.29
N GLN A 48 -3.00 -8.89 -2.98
CA GLN A 48 -2.46 -9.08 -4.32
C GLN A 48 -2.95 -7.99 -5.27
N LYS A 49 -4.26 -7.70 -5.25
CA LYS A 49 -4.85 -6.64 -6.06
C LYS A 49 -4.27 -5.25 -5.80
N PHE A 50 -3.85 -4.98 -4.55
CA PHE A 50 -3.17 -3.74 -4.21
C PHE A 50 -1.78 -3.67 -4.84
N PHE A 51 -0.98 -4.73 -4.74
CA PHE A 51 0.35 -4.80 -5.36
C PHE A 51 0.28 -4.75 -6.89
N ASP A 52 -0.68 -5.46 -7.51
CA ASP A 52 -0.92 -5.41 -8.96
C ASP A 52 -1.23 -3.98 -9.43
N ARG A 53 -1.96 -3.20 -8.62
CA ARG A 53 -2.29 -1.80 -8.90
C ARG A 53 -1.10 -0.87 -8.70
N LEU A 54 -0.31 -1.10 -7.64
CA LEU A 54 0.94 -0.36 -7.40
C LEU A 54 1.92 -0.53 -8.56
N ALA A 55 2.04 -1.75 -9.09
CA ALA A 55 2.93 -2.06 -10.22
C ALA A 55 2.59 -1.26 -11.50
N GLN A 56 1.37 -0.75 -11.61
CA GLN A 56 0.86 0.00 -12.78
C GLN A 56 1.00 1.52 -12.64
N ILE A 57 1.56 2.02 -11.54
CA ILE A 57 1.73 3.47 -11.32
C ILE A 57 2.78 4.05 -12.27
N ASP A 58 2.53 5.26 -12.77
CA ASP A 58 3.52 5.99 -13.55
C ASP A 58 4.66 6.51 -12.64
N ARG A 59 5.79 5.79 -12.68
CA ARG A 59 7.00 6.08 -11.89
C ARG A 59 7.63 7.43 -12.21
N LYS A 60 7.25 8.10 -13.31
CA LYS A 60 7.77 9.44 -13.66
C LYS A 60 7.01 10.55 -12.94
N GLU A 61 5.75 10.31 -12.59
CA GLU A 61 4.88 11.33 -11.98
C GLU A 61 4.63 11.09 -10.49
N GLN A 62 4.89 9.88 -10.01
CA GLN A 62 4.56 9.44 -8.66
C GLN A 62 5.75 8.83 -7.93
N LEU A 63 6.08 9.40 -6.77
CA LEU A 63 6.96 8.78 -5.77
C LEU A 63 6.12 7.96 -4.79
N VAL A 64 6.56 6.73 -4.52
CA VAL A 64 5.92 5.84 -3.54
C VAL A 64 6.97 5.35 -2.54
N LEU A 65 6.75 5.64 -1.27
CA LEU A 65 7.45 5.01 -0.15
C LEU A 65 6.48 4.10 0.59
N LEU A 66 6.81 2.82 0.69
CA LEU A 66 5.93 1.82 1.29
C LEU A 66 6.70 0.93 2.27
N SER A 67 6.09 0.63 3.42
CA SER A 67 6.57 -0.42 4.35
C SER A 67 5.62 -1.62 4.29
N SER A 68 6.21 -2.81 4.33
CA SER A 68 5.48 -4.08 4.26
C SER A 68 6.38 -5.21 4.77
N HIS A 69 5.77 -6.21 5.40
CA HIS A 69 6.45 -7.47 5.76
C HIS A 69 6.50 -8.51 4.60
N TYR A 70 5.87 -8.21 3.46
CA TYR A 70 5.73 -9.11 2.31
C TYR A 70 6.89 -8.92 1.32
N LYS A 71 8.02 -9.60 1.60
CA LYS A 71 9.28 -9.37 0.88
C LYS A 71 9.20 -9.70 -0.61
N GLU A 72 8.53 -10.79 -0.99
CA GLU A 72 8.46 -11.24 -2.38
C GLU A 72 7.75 -10.21 -3.26
N GLU A 73 6.60 -9.72 -2.79
CA GLU A 73 5.82 -8.68 -3.46
C GLU A 73 6.60 -7.36 -3.55
N LEU A 74 7.32 -6.97 -2.48
CA LEU A 74 8.18 -5.79 -2.50
C LEU A 74 9.28 -5.90 -3.57
N MET A 75 9.96 -7.06 -3.66
CA MET A 75 11.03 -7.30 -4.63
C MET A 75 10.52 -7.24 -6.07
N GLU A 76 9.26 -7.59 -6.30
CA GLU A 76 8.66 -7.54 -7.64
C GLU A 76 8.35 -6.11 -8.11
N ILE A 77 7.92 -5.22 -7.20
CA ILE A 77 7.39 -3.91 -7.59
C ILE A 77 8.32 -2.73 -7.32
N CYS A 78 9.20 -2.79 -6.33
CA CYS A 78 10.00 -1.65 -5.90
C CYS A 78 11.23 -1.43 -6.80
N ASP A 79 11.56 -0.17 -7.08
CA ASP A 79 12.83 0.19 -7.73
C ASP A 79 14.04 0.04 -6.80
N SER A 80 13.81 0.18 -5.49
CA SER A 80 14.83 0.07 -4.45
C SER A 80 14.18 -0.41 -3.16
N ILE A 81 14.89 -1.25 -2.41
CA ILE A 81 14.45 -1.73 -1.10
C ILE A 81 15.53 -1.43 -0.07
N VAL A 82 15.09 -0.95 1.09
CA VAL A 82 15.96 -0.75 2.24
C VAL A 82 15.42 -1.50 3.44
N THR A 83 16.31 -2.02 4.28
CA THR A 83 15.98 -2.53 5.60
C THR A 83 16.44 -1.54 6.65
N ILE A 84 15.64 -1.41 7.71
CA ILE A 84 16.01 -0.62 8.89
C ILE A 84 16.30 -1.61 10.02
N HIS A 85 17.57 -1.69 10.42
CA HIS A 85 18.01 -2.57 11.50
C HIS A 85 18.81 -1.76 12.53
N GLN A 86 18.36 -1.75 13.79
CA GLN A 86 18.99 -1.01 14.89
C GLN A 86 19.24 0.48 14.57
N GLY A 87 18.29 1.13 13.89
CA GLY A 87 18.39 2.54 13.50
C GLY A 87 19.35 2.81 12.33
N LYS A 88 19.89 1.78 11.69
CA LYS A 88 20.70 1.89 10.47
C LYS A 88 19.88 1.46 9.26
N ILE A 89 20.12 2.13 8.14
CA ILE A 89 19.51 1.84 6.85
C ILE A 89 20.54 1.07 6.02
N GLU A 90 20.14 -0.09 5.51
CA GLU A 90 20.93 -0.93 4.63
C GLU A 90 20.15 -1.19 3.35
N GLU A 91 20.82 -1.10 2.20
CA GLU A 91 20.21 -1.39 0.91
C GLU A 91 20.09 -2.90 0.72
N VAL A 92 18.94 -3.37 0.26
CA VAL A 92 18.71 -4.77 -0.09
C VAL A 92 18.95 -4.93 -1.58
N PRO A 93 19.83 -5.85 -2.01
CA PRO A 93 19.99 -6.17 -3.41
C PRO A 93 18.67 -6.70 -4.00
N LEU A 94 18.21 -6.06 -5.08
CA LEU A 94 17.07 -6.48 -5.89
C LEU A 94 17.49 -7.44 -7.00
#